data_AF-A0A1B4XE73-F1
#
_entry.id   AF-A0A1B4XE73-F1
#
_cell.length_a   1.000
_cell.length_b   1.000
_cell.length_c   1.000
_cell.angle_alpha   90.00
_cell.angle_beta   90.00
_cell.angle_gamma   90.00
#
_symmetry.space_group_name_H-M   'P 1'
#
loop_
_entity.id
_entity.type
_entity.pdbx_description
1 polymer ?
#
loop_
_entity_poly.entity_id
_entity_poly.type
_entity_poly.pdbx_seq_one_letter_code
_entity_poly.pdbx_strand_id
1 'polypeptide(L)'
;MELSSEDLLRLNVLLANDIEAIRIDEQSMTVYGLARGNEARVPLNPNCRPEKYLRLVREMLSSHVLGSPGGYPVFLQRWTRMGQARETQLDKLLLLGEPEAITAVAGAPGLSDDLARRTWWAQPTSDIARRMLDKQAVVQGTMGRELAEHLAEHLPFESDPMLVIATIRLILQPGLIEPEARDRIFRLGTHRNVYHIGFLEALPDELPEPLPARADHADYRNRLAALAAEGNALAALLAKLLGSPGQTFLAVSETPLQHPVDKYTVAKLMDIIGNYFRPALGGQTPAREIGAAIAGAEKRIAAPGDESAALLEAVPALRGEIAAMLTLAHTGEALVTPIIAASTASGTLLRRKLEPVLDPLLKQYAVLRKTAHATGGGRASRRIPAR
;
A
#
# COMPACT_ATOMS: atom_id res chain seq x y z
N MET A 1 24.86 29.90 26.82
CA MET A 1 25.05 30.55 25.50
C MET A 1 23.67 30.63 24.91
N GLU A 2 23.24 31.84 24.59
CA GLU A 2 21.84 32.18 24.32
C GLU A 2 21.70 32.62 22.86
N LEU A 3 20.46 32.69 22.38
CA LEU A 3 20.15 33.27 21.08
C LEU A 3 20.63 34.72 21.01
N SER A 4 20.94 35.22 19.81
CA SER A 4 21.24 36.65 19.64
C SER A 4 20.02 37.48 20.08
N SER A 5 20.24 38.64 20.68
CA SER A 5 19.14 39.48 21.17
C SER A 5 18.19 39.91 20.04
N GLU A 6 18.74 40.12 18.84
CA GLU A 6 18.00 40.44 17.62
C GLU A 6 17.09 39.29 17.18
N ASP A 7 17.61 38.06 17.10
CA ASP A 7 16.80 36.91 16.71
C ASP A 7 15.77 36.55 17.80
N LEU A 8 16.14 36.66 19.08
CA LEU A 8 15.21 36.44 20.19
C LEU A 8 14.01 37.39 20.10
N LEU A 9 14.25 38.68 19.81
CA LEU A 9 13.17 39.65 19.60
C LEU A 9 12.32 39.27 18.39
N ARG A 10 12.95 38.98 17.23
CA ARG A 10 12.22 38.63 16.00
C ARG A 10 11.37 37.38 16.15
N LEU A 11 11.90 36.34 16.80
CA LEU A 11 11.18 35.10 17.04
C LEU A 11 10.03 35.29 18.04
N ASN A 12 10.21 36.10 19.08
CA ASN A 12 9.10 36.45 19.99
C ASN A 12 8.01 37.24 19.26
N VAL A 13 8.39 38.16 18.37
CA VAL A 13 7.42 38.89 17.52
C VAL A 13 6.69 37.93 16.58
N LEU A 14 7.39 36.96 15.98
CA LEU A 14 6.77 35.92 15.17
C LEU A 14 5.70 35.17 15.97
N LEU A 15 6.06 34.69 17.16
CA LEU A 15 5.20 33.89 18.05
C LEU A 15 4.05 34.69 18.69
N ALA A 16 4.15 36.01 18.74
CA ALA A 16 3.06 36.88 19.20
C ALA A 16 1.92 37.00 18.16
N ASN A 17 2.15 36.57 16.92
CA ASN A 17 1.10 36.48 15.89
C ASN A 17 0.36 35.13 15.97
N ASP A 18 -0.80 35.04 15.33
CA ASP A 18 -1.59 33.80 15.19
C ASP A 18 -0.89 32.82 14.22
N ILE A 19 0.23 32.22 14.64
CA ILE A 19 0.97 31.22 13.85
C ILE A 19 0.30 29.84 13.97
N GLU A 20 0.11 29.19 12.83
CA GLU A 20 -0.52 27.88 12.67
C GLU A 20 0.50 26.73 12.62
N ALA A 21 1.69 26.99 12.08
CA ALA A 21 2.79 26.04 11.93
C ALA A 21 4.13 26.76 11.77
N ILE A 22 5.22 26.10 12.16
CA ILE A 22 6.60 26.58 12.02
C ILE A 22 7.43 25.58 11.23
N ARG A 23 8.19 26.10 10.26
CA ARG A 23 9.15 25.35 9.46
C ARG A 23 10.52 26.00 9.61
N ILE A 24 11.56 25.19 9.81
CA ILE A 24 12.94 25.68 9.92
C ILE A 24 13.73 25.14 8.74
N ASP A 25 14.28 26.04 7.93
CA ASP A 25 15.28 25.71 6.93
C ASP A 25 16.67 25.84 7.56
N GLU A 26 17.26 24.68 7.85
CA GLU A 26 18.57 24.59 8.51
C GLU A 26 19.71 25.01 7.60
N GLN A 27 19.56 24.89 6.27
CA GLN A 27 20.59 25.27 5.31
C GLN A 27 20.67 26.78 5.16
N SER A 28 19.50 27.43 5.02
CA SER A 28 19.43 28.89 4.91
C SER A 28 19.34 29.60 6.26
N MET A 29 19.39 28.85 7.37
CA MET A 29 19.26 29.36 8.75
C MET A 29 18.06 30.29 8.87
N THR A 30 16.89 29.84 8.44
CA THR A 30 15.68 30.68 8.38
C THR A 30 14.50 29.97 9.06
N VAL A 31 13.78 30.69 9.91
CA VAL A 31 12.51 30.24 10.50
C VAL A 31 11.36 30.84 9.71
N TYR A 32 10.43 29.99 9.31
CA TYR A 32 9.18 30.36 8.64
C TYR A 32 8.00 30.09 9.57
N GLY A 33 7.03 30.99 9.59
CA GLY A 33 5.77 30.82 10.30
C GLY A 33 4.58 30.98 9.37
N LEU A 34 3.69 30.00 9.35
CA LEU A 34 2.43 30.05 8.61
C LEU A 34 1.38 30.78 9.44
N ALA A 35 0.73 31.81 8.90
CA ALA A 35 -0.39 32.50 9.54
C ALA A 35 -1.49 32.81 8.52
N ARG A 36 -2.65 32.15 8.61
CA ARG A 36 -3.84 32.40 7.77
C ARG A 36 -3.52 32.45 6.27
N GLY A 37 -2.64 31.56 5.81
CA GLY A 37 -2.21 31.46 4.41
C GLY A 37 -1.06 32.40 3.99
N ASN A 38 -0.59 33.29 4.87
CA ASN A 38 0.63 34.06 4.66
C ASN A 38 1.83 33.40 5.34
N GLU A 39 3.02 33.66 4.81
CA GLU A 39 4.28 33.18 5.38
C GLU A 39 5.07 34.35 5.96
N ALA A 40 5.41 34.26 7.24
CA ALA A 40 6.38 35.13 7.89
C ALA A 40 7.77 34.48 7.84
N ARG A 41 8.81 35.30 7.66
CA ARG A 41 10.20 34.83 7.51
C ARG A 41 11.11 35.54 8.49
N VAL A 42 11.91 34.76 9.23
CA VAL A 42 12.92 35.24 10.18
C VAL A 42 14.27 34.61 9.84
N PRO A 43 15.13 35.33 9.09
CA PRO A 43 16.53 34.93 8.92
C PRO A 43 17.26 34.99 10.26
N LEU A 44 17.99 33.93 10.59
CA LEU A 44 18.75 33.80 11.83
C LEU A 44 20.18 34.30 11.66
N ASN A 45 20.70 34.94 12.72
CA ASN A 45 22.05 35.46 12.83
C ASN A 45 22.79 34.69 13.94
N PRO A 46 23.28 33.47 13.64
CA PRO A 46 23.86 32.60 14.66
C PRO A 46 25.13 33.21 15.25
N ASN A 47 25.17 33.33 16.58
CA ASN A 47 26.34 33.75 17.35
C ASN A 47 27.24 32.57 17.79
N CYS A 48 26.90 31.35 17.35
CA CYS A 48 27.63 30.12 17.63
C CYS A 48 27.47 29.11 16.48
N ARG A 49 27.91 27.86 16.68
CA ARG A 49 27.77 26.81 15.66
C ARG A 49 26.29 26.64 15.26
N PRO A 50 25.96 26.58 13.94
CA PRO A 50 24.58 26.51 13.45
C PRO A 50 23.73 25.43 14.13
N GLU A 51 24.23 24.20 14.24
CA GLU A 51 23.52 23.09 14.91
C GLU A 51 23.12 23.42 16.35
N LYS A 52 24.05 24.01 17.11
CA LYS A 52 23.80 24.43 18.50
C LYS A 52 22.80 25.58 18.54
N TYR A 53 22.88 26.49 17.59
CA TYR A 53 21.98 27.64 17.49
C TYR A 53 20.55 27.19 17.19
N LEU A 54 20.37 26.29 16.21
CA LEU A 54 19.07 25.70 15.88
C LEU A 54 18.48 24.97 17.08
N ARG A 55 19.29 24.23 17.85
CA ARG A 55 18.82 23.61 19.10
C ARG A 55 18.28 24.63 20.10
N LEU A 56 18.93 25.79 20.25
CA LEU A 56 18.44 26.87 21.12
C LEU A 56 17.15 27.49 20.59
N VAL A 57 17.00 27.64 19.27
CA VAL A 57 15.74 28.09 18.65
C VAL A 57 14.62 27.12 18.99
N ARG A 58 14.85 25.82 18.81
CA ARG A 58 13.91 24.73 19.09
C ARG A 58 13.52 24.64 20.57
N GLU A 59 14.49 24.82 21.46
CA GLU A 59 14.26 24.94 22.91
C GLU A 59 13.36 26.13 23.25
N MET A 60 13.57 27.29 22.61
CA MET A 60 12.74 28.48 22.82
C MET A 60 11.31 28.28 22.30
N LEU A 61 11.14 27.77 21.07
CA LEU A 61 9.84 27.44 20.49
C LEU A 61 9.06 26.47 21.39
N SER A 62 9.71 25.39 21.81
CA SER A 62 9.14 24.39 22.72
C SER A 62 8.70 25.00 24.05
N SER A 63 9.54 25.86 24.64
CA SER A 63 9.24 26.55 25.91
C SER A 63 8.00 27.45 25.78
N HIS A 64 7.89 28.17 24.66
CA HIS A 64 6.73 29.03 24.40
C HIS A 64 5.43 28.22 24.23
N VAL A 65 5.48 27.13 23.46
CA VAL A 65 4.29 26.35 23.09
C VAL A 65 3.79 25.46 24.25
N LEU A 66 4.70 24.90 25.04
CA LEU A 66 4.40 23.87 26.05
C LEU A 66 4.40 24.39 27.49
N GLY A 67 4.92 25.61 27.72
CA GLY A 67 4.88 26.27 29.03
C GLY A 67 5.62 25.53 30.16
N SER A 68 6.53 24.60 29.83
CA SER A 68 7.22 23.78 30.83
C SER A 68 8.75 23.97 30.77
N PRO A 69 9.42 24.22 31.91
CA PRO A 69 10.87 24.49 31.98
C PRO A 69 11.77 23.26 31.74
N GLY A 70 11.19 22.11 31.37
CA GLY A 70 11.90 20.84 31.20
C GLY A 70 12.71 20.70 29.90
N GLY A 71 12.64 21.68 29.00
CA GLY A 71 13.49 21.77 27.81
C GLY A 71 13.26 20.70 26.74
N TYR A 72 13.57 21.06 25.51
CA TYR A 72 13.85 20.13 24.43
C TYR A 72 15.18 19.39 24.73
N PRO A 73 15.35 18.07 24.47
CA PRO A 73 14.49 17.13 23.75
C PRO A 73 13.63 16.20 24.65
N VAL A 74 13.58 16.45 25.97
CA VAL A 74 12.91 15.55 26.95
C VAL A 74 11.42 15.37 26.64
N PHE A 75 10.77 16.41 26.08
CA PHE A 75 9.37 16.35 25.70
C PHE A 75 9.10 15.41 24.51
N LEU A 76 9.89 15.45 23.45
CA LEU A 76 9.76 14.54 22.30
C LEU A 76 9.92 13.06 22.70
N GLN A 77 10.88 12.78 23.60
CA GLN A 77 11.11 11.41 24.11
C GLN A 77 10.00 10.90 25.02
N ARG A 78 9.40 11.77 25.85
CA ARG A 78 8.24 11.42 26.66
C ARG A 78 6.98 11.25 25.82
N TRP A 79 6.84 12.07 24.78
CA TRP A 79 5.69 12.06 23.89
C TRP A 79 5.66 10.79 23.01
N THR A 80 6.80 10.40 22.42
CA THR A 80 6.93 9.11 21.70
C THR A 80 6.64 7.89 22.59
N ARG A 81 6.79 8.01 23.92
CA ARG A 81 6.47 6.94 24.90
C ARG A 81 5.02 6.94 25.38
N MET A 82 4.32 8.07 25.36
CA MET A 82 2.96 8.23 25.93
C MET A 82 1.86 8.17 24.85
N GLY A 83 1.94 7.20 23.94
CA GLY A 83 1.15 7.06 22.71
C GLY A 83 -0.39 6.94 22.82
N GLN A 84 -1.02 7.38 23.91
CA GLN A 84 -2.48 7.36 24.10
C GLN A 84 -3.06 8.59 24.81
N ALA A 85 -2.28 9.62 25.19
CA ALA A 85 -2.81 10.86 25.78
C ALA A 85 -3.19 11.92 24.71
N ARG A 86 -3.95 11.42 23.73
CA ARG A 86 -5.01 12.01 22.86
C ARG A 86 -4.92 13.48 22.40
N GLU A 87 -4.68 13.61 21.08
CA GLU A 87 -5.37 14.43 20.05
C GLU A 87 -5.55 15.95 20.23
N THR A 88 -5.64 16.45 21.45
CA THR A 88 -6.05 17.81 21.81
C THR A 88 -5.02 18.92 21.55
N GLN A 89 -3.82 18.60 21.05
CA GLN A 89 -2.74 19.57 20.82
C GLN A 89 -1.87 19.24 19.59
N LEU A 90 -2.42 18.59 18.56
CA LEU A 90 -1.68 18.28 17.33
C LEU A 90 -1.21 19.56 16.61
N ASP A 91 -2.03 20.60 16.66
CA ASP A 91 -1.71 21.96 16.18
C ASP A 91 -0.45 22.51 16.86
N LYS A 92 -0.31 22.34 18.18
CA LYS A 92 0.87 22.82 18.92
C LYS A 92 2.16 22.12 18.50
N LEU A 93 2.09 20.85 18.11
CA LEU A 93 3.28 20.11 17.65
C LEU A 93 3.85 20.72 16.36
N LEU A 94 3.01 21.30 15.51
CA LEU A 94 3.45 21.98 14.29
C LEU A 94 4.19 23.29 14.59
N LEU A 95 4.12 23.82 15.82
CA LEU A 95 4.83 25.03 16.24
C LEU A 95 6.23 24.74 16.79
N LEU A 96 6.63 23.47 16.92
CA LEU A 96 7.94 23.12 17.47
C LEU A 96 9.08 23.33 16.47
N GLY A 97 8.77 23.41 15.17
CA GLY A 97 9.75 23.45 14.08
C GLY A 97 10.44 22.11 13.81
N GLU A 98 10.04 21.03 14.51
CA GLU A 98 10.70 19.72 14.51
C GLU A 98 10.16 18.77 13.43
N PRO A 99 11.02 18.19 12.58
CA PRO A 99 10.60 17.18 11.60
C PRO A 99 9.91 15.96 12.22
N GLU A 100 10.34 15.51 13.40
CA GLU A 100 9.73 14.39 14.11
C GLU A 100 8.32 14.72 14.59
N ALA A 101 8.08 15.96 15.01
CA ALA A 101 6.75 16.41 15.43
C ALA A 101 5.77 16.41 14.25
N ILE A 102 6.21 16.93 13.08
CA ILE A 102 5.44 16.91 11.84
C ILE A 102 5.11 15.47 11.42
N THR A 103 6.12 14.60 11.43
CA THR A 103 5.99 13.17 11.10
C THR A 103 4.96 12.46 11.97
N ALA A 104 4.88 12.88 13.24
CA ALA A 104 3.95 12.30 14.18
C ALA A 104 2.53 12.87 14.09
N VAL A 105 2.38 14.15 13.77
CA VAL A 105 1.08 14.76 13.41
C VAL A 105 0.51 14.07 12.16
N ALA A 106 1.32 13.89 11.11
CA ALA A 106 0.92 13.20 9.89
C ALA A 106 0.42 11.76 10.14
N GLY A 107 0.98 11.07 11.14
CA GLY A 107 0.59 9.72 11.52
C GLY A 107 -0.59 9.64 12.49
N ALA A 108 -1.03 10.76 13.08
CA ALA A 108 -2.00 10.78 14.17
C ALA A 108 -3.40 10.31 13.71
N PRO A 109 -4.12 9.51 14.52
CA PRO A 109 -5.50 9.10 14.20
C PRO A 109 -6.47 10.29 14.04
N GLY A 110 -6.33 11.32 14.87
CA GLY A 110 -7.16 12.53 14.85
C GLY A 110 -6.73 13.61 13.86
N LEU A 111 -5.95 13.28 12.82
CA LEU A 111 -5.54 14.25 11.79
C LEU A 111 -6.76 14.71 10.97
N SER A 112 -7.06 16.00 11.01
CA SER A 112 -8.07 16.65 10.16
C SER A 112 -7.46 17.14 8.84
N ASP A 113 -8.31 17.47 7.86
CA ASP A 113 -7.86 18.04 6.58
C ASP A 113 -7.10 19.37 6.76
N ASP A 114 -7.56 20.26 7.66
CA ASP A 114 -6.87 21.52 7.94
C ASP A 114 -5.51 21.30 8.65
N LEU A 115 -5.42 20.34 9.57
CA LEU A 115 -4.13 19.97 10.14
C LEU A 115 -3.22 19.35 9.09
N ALA A 116 -3.74 18.57 8.14
CA ALA A 116 -2.98 18.00 7.04
C ALA A 116 -2.42 19.11 6.13
N ARG A 117 -3.20 20.16 5.83
CA ARG A 117 -2.71 21.34 5.08
C ARG A 117 -1.52 22.01 5.77
N ARG A 118 -1.62 22.24 7.08
CA ARG A 118 -0.52 22.84 7.88
C ARG A 118 0.71 21.93 7.94
N THR A 119 0.48 20.62 8.11
CA THR A 119 1.53 19.59 8.12
C THR A 119 2.26 19.52 6.78
N TRP A 120 1.50 19.56 5.68
CA TRP A 120 2.00 19.55 4.32
C TRP A 120 2.84 20.79 4.01
N TRP A 121 2.36 21.98 4.37
CA TRP A 121 3.13 23.22 4.26
C TRP A 121 4.46 23.15 5.01
N ALA A 122 4.47 22.55 6.20
CA ALA A 122 5.67 22.46 7.02
C ALA A 122 6.71 21.47 6.44
N GLN A 123 6.28 20.37 5.82
CA GLN A 123 7.17 19.37 5.24
C GLN A 123 6.51 18.62 4.06
N PRO A 124 6.60 19.13 2.83
CA PRO A 124 5.95 18.54 1.67
C PRO A 124 6.77 17.40 1.06
N THR A 125 6.79 16.23 1.72
CA THR A 125 7.51 15.03 1.24
C THR A 125 6.58 13.85 0.99
N SER A 126 6.96 12.95 0.08
CA SER A 126 6.19 11.73 -0.22
C SER A 126 5.89 10.88 1.02
N ASP A 127 6.79 10.81 1.99
CA ASP A 127 6.57 10.06 3.24
C ASP A 127 5.47 10.67 4.10
N ILE A 128 5.42 12.00 4.17
CA ILE A 128 4.37 12.74 4.87
C ILE A 128 3.04 12.59 4.13
N ALA A 129 3.03 12.75 2.81
CA ALA A 129 1.84 12.54 1.99
C ALA A 129 1.25 11.12 2.15
N ARG A 130 2.10 10.08 2.11
CA ARG A 130 1.67 8.69 2.33
C ARG A 130 0.97 8.50 3.68
N ARG A 131 1.57 9.02 4.77
CA ARG A 131 1.00 8.93 6.12
C ARG A 131 -0.36 9.63 6.24
N MET A 132 -0.49 10.79 5.61
CA MET A 132 -1.74 11.57 5.67
C MET A 132 -2.85 10.92 4.84
N LEU A 133 -2.54 10.32 3.68
CA LEU A 133 -3.52 9.62 2.83
C LEU A 133 -4.05 8.30 3.42
N ASP A 134 -3.45 7.77 4.49
CA ASP A 134 -4.06 6.68 5.27
C ASP A 134 -5.29 7.15 6.08
N LYS A 135 -5.54 8.47 6.18
CA LYS A 135 -6.61 9.04 7.00
C LYS A 135 -7.80 9.44 6.14
N GLN A 136 -8.97 8.87 6.43
CA GLN A 136 -10.20 9.17 5.67
C GLN A 136 -10.60 10.64 5.72
N ALA A 137 -10.33 11.34 6.83
CA ALA A 137 -10.60 12.78 6.94
C ALA A 137 -9.80 13.62 5.93
N VAL A 138 -8.59 13.17 5.55
CA VAL A 138 -7.75 13.82 4.54
C VAL A 138 -8.18 13.41 3.14
N VAL A 139 -8.44 12.12 2.93
CA VAL A 139 -8.89 11.56 1.65
C VAL A 139 -10.20 12.22 1.18
N GLN A 140 -11.14 12.46 2.09
CA GLN A 140 -12.42 13.12 1.81
C GLN A 140 -12.31 14.65 1.78
N GLY A 141 -11.18 15.20 2.20
CA GLY A 141 -10.92 16.63 2.26
C GLY A 141 -10.25 17.17 1.00
N THR A 142 -9.83 18.44 1.07
CA THR A 142 -9.16 19.12 -0.05
C THR A 142 -7.73 18.61 -0.25
N MET A 143 -7.06 18.22 0.84
CA MET A 143 -5.67 17.75 0.78
C MET A 143 -5.54 16.40 0.07
N GLY A 144 -6.57 15.54 0.11
CA GLY A 144 -6.50 14.21 -0.49
C GLY A 144 -6.01 14.23 -1.94
N ARG A 145 -6.61 15.11 -2.77
CA ARG A 145 -6.25 15.25 -4.18
C ARG A 145 -4.84 15.83 -4.37
N GLU A 146 -4.51 16.90 -3.64
CA GLU A 146 -3.18 17.55 -3.73
C GLU A 146 -2.05 16.55 -3.40
N LEU A 147 -2.22 15.78 -2.34
CA LEU A 147 -1.25 14.78 -1.91
C LEU A 147 -1.14 13.61 -2.90
N ALA A 148 -2.26 13.18 -3.47
CA ALA A 148 -2.27 12.12 -4.47
C ALA A 148 -1.62 12.55 -5.78
N GLU A 149 -1.86 13.78 -6.23
CA GLU A 149 -1.20 14.37 -7.40
C GLU A 149 0.31 14.46 -7.20
N HIS A 150 0.77 14.95 -6.04
CA HIS A 150 2.18 14.96 -5.69
C HIS A 150 2.79 13.54 -5.73
N LEU A 151 2.14 12.57 -5.09
CA LEU A 151 2.64 11.19 -5.06
C LEU A 151 2.67 10.56 -6.46
N ALA A 152 1.68 10.83 -7.31
CA ALA A 152 1.64 10.33 -8.68
C ALA A 152 2.78 10.90 -9.54
N GLU A 153 3.10 12.19 -9.39
CA GLU A 153 4.22 12.84 -10.07
C GLU A 153 5.57 12.27 -9.63
N HIS A 154 5.71 11.95 -8.34
CA HIS A 154 6.96 11.48 -7.76
C HIS A 154 7.14 9.95 -7.84
N LEU A 155 6.08 9.20 -8.15
CA LEU A 155 6.08 7.73 -8.22
C LEU A 155 7.16 7.13 -9.14
N PRO A 156 7.48 7.71 -10.33
CA PRO A 156 8.55 7.18 -11.18
C PRO A 156 9.91 7.15 -10.50
N PHE A 157 10.17 8.08 -9.57
CA PHE A 157 11.44 8.21 -8.85
C PHE A 157 11.51 7.36 -7.58
N GLU A 158 10.40 6.76 -7.15
CA GLU A 158 10.40 5.85 -6.00
C GLU A 158 11.15 4.56 -6.34
N SER A 159 12.11 4.23 -5.48
CA SER A 159 13.04 3.11 -5.67
C SER A 159 12.68 1.91 -4.81
N ASP A 160 12.05 2.12 -3.65
CA ASP A 160 11.61 1.05 -2.78
C ASP A 160 10.32 0.41 -3.34
N PRO A 161 10.35 -0.87 -3.73
CA PRO A 161 9.19 -1.56 -4.28
C PRO A 161 7.96 -1.58 -3.38
N MET A 162 8.14 -1.68 -2.06
CA MET A 162 7.03 -1.70 -1.11
C MET A 162 6.40 -0.31 -0.98
N LEU A 163 7.21 0.74 -1.05
CA LEU A 163 6.71 2.11 -1.09
C LEU A 163 5.97 2.40 -2.39
N VAL A 164 6.41 1.86 -3.54
CA VAL A 164 5.65 1.94 -4.80
C VAL A 164 4.25 1.32 -4.65
N ILE A 165 4.19 0.09 -4.11
CA ILE A 165 2.91 -0.63 -3.89
C ILE A 165 2.00 0.18 -2.96
N ALA A 166 2.53 0.64 -1.83
CA ALA A 166 1.78 1.42 -0.86
C ALA A 166 1.28 2.76 -1.45
N THR A 167 2.12 3.48 -2.19
CA THR A 167 1.74 4.72 -2.86
C THR A 167 0.61 4.49 -3.85
N ILE A 168 0.71 3.47 -4.71
CA ILE A 168 -0.35 3.15 -5.69
C ILE A 168 -1.67 2.84 -4.98
N ARG A 169 -1.63 2.05 -3.90
CA ARG A 169 -2.82 1.77 -3.09
C ARG A 169 -3.46 3.05 -2.54
N LEU A 170 -2.65 3.99 -2.07
CA LEU A 170 -3.12 5.24 -1.48
C LEU A 170 -3.74 6.19 -2.51
N ILE A 171 -3.12 6.36 -3.68
CA ILE A 171 -3.61 7.28 -4.72
C ILE A 171 -4.82 6.71 -5.49
N LEU A 172 -5.02 5.40 -5.49
CA LEU A 172 -6.17 4.74 -6.12
C LEU A 172 -7.45 4.77 -5.26
N GLN A 173 -7.43 5.41 -4.10
CA GLN A 173 -8.66 5.66 -3.34
C GLN A 173 -9.66 6.49 -4.19
N PRO A 174 -10.98 6.28 -4.00
CA PRO A 174 -11.99 6.90 -4.84
C PRO A 174 -11.87 8.43 -4.89
N GLY A 175 -11.82 9.00 -6.10
CA GLY A 175 -11.83 10.44 -6.34
C GLY A 175 -10.49 11.17 -6.19
N LEU A 176 -9.39 10.48 -5.84
CA LEU A 176 -8.10 11.13 -5.62
C LEU A 176 -7.30 11.40 -6.91
N ILE A 177 -7.41 10.52 -7.90
CA ILE A 177 -6.76 10.69 -9.20
C ILE A 177 -7.77 10.53 -10.34
N GLU A 178 -7.50 11.23 -11.44
CA GLU A 178 -8.33 11.16 -12.64
C GLU A 178 -8.16 9.80 -13.35
N PRO A 179 -9.19 9.30 -14.07
CA PRO A 179 -9.14 8.03 -14.80
C PRO A 179 -7.96 7.93 -15.77
N GLU A 180 -7.59 9.02 -16.45
CA GLU A 180 -6.46 9.01 -17.39
C GLU A 180 -5.12 8.83 -16.65
N ALA A 181 -4.99 9.40 -15.45
CA ALA A 181 -3.79 9.20 -14.62
C ALA A 181 -3.70 7.76 -14.14
N ARG A 182 -4.82 7.18 -13.69
CA ARG A 182 -4.92 5.76 -13.33
C ARG A 182 -4.42 4.85 -14.47
N ASP A 183 -4.94 5.04 -15.68
CA ASP A 183 -4.60 4.19 -16.82
C ASP A 183 -3.13 4.39 -17.27
N ARG A 184 -2.59 5.61 -17.17
CA ARG A 184 -1.16 5.86 -17.42
C ARG A 184 -0.28 5.13 -16.41
N ILE A 185 -0.60 5.19 -15.12
CA ILE A 185 0.17 4.52 -14.06
C ILE A 185 0.09 3.00 -14.23
N PHE A 186 -1.07 2.45 -14.59
CA PHE A 186 -1.23 1.02 -14.85
C PHE A 186 -0.29 0.54 -15.96
N ARG A 187 -0.22 1.26 -17.09
CA ARG A 187 0.66 0.92 -18.22
C ARG A 187 2.15 0.92 -17.86
N LEU A 188 2.58 1.70 -16.85
CA LEU A 188 3.97 1.63 -16.36
C LEU A 188 4.29 0.24 -15.76
N GLY A 189 3.28 -0.47 -15.28
CA GLY A 189 3.41 -1.82 -14.75
C GLY A 189 3.84 -2.88 -15.75
N THR A 190 3.71 -2.62 -17.05
CA THR A 190 4.25 -3.51 -18.11
C THR A 190 5.77 -3.66 -18.03
N HIS A 191 6.47 -2.63 -17.55
CA HIS A 191 7.92 -2.64 -17.37
C HIS A 191 8.35 -2.72 -15.91
N ARG A 192 7.49 -2.28 -14.97
CA ARG A 192 7.73 -2.31 -13.53
C ARG A 192 6.62 -3.09 -12.82
N ASN A 193 6.74 -4.42 -12.80
CA ASN A 193 5.72 -5.35 -12.28
C ASN A 193 5.14 -5.01 -10.89
N VAL A 194 5.91 -4.32 -10.04
CA VAL A 194 5.47 -3.87 -8.70
C VAL A 194 4.29 -2.89 -8.76
N TYR A 195 4.12 -2.18 -9.88
CA TYR A 195 2.98 -1.29 -10.07
C TYR A 195 1.68 -2.10 -10.10
N HIS A 196 1.66 -3.20 -10.86
CA HIS A 196 0.50 -4.10 -10.92
C HIS A 196 0.14 -4.66 -9.54
N ILE A 197 1.13 -4.94 -8.66
CA ILE A 197 0.86 -5.40 -7.29
C ILE A 197 0.06 -4.35 -6.51
N GLY A 198 0.39 -3.06 -6.63
CA GLY A 198 -0.40 -1.98 -6.03
C GLY A 198 -1.84 -1.91 -6.55
N PHE A 199 -2.06 -2.11 -7.85
CA PHE A 199 -3.40 -2.17 -8.43
C PHE A 199 -4.21 -3.38 -7.95
N LEU A 200 -3.57 -4.55 -7.87
CA LEU A 200 -4.20 -5.78 -7.37
C LEU A 200 -4.67 -5.64 -5.91
N GLU A 201 -3.94 -4.87 -5.10
CA GLU A 201 -4.35 -4.59 -3.72
C GLU A 201 -5.49 -3.56 -3.65
N ALA A 202 -5.43 -2.50 -4.46
CA ALA A 202 -6.34 -1.37 -4.36
C ALA A 202 -7.70 -1.63 -5.02
N LEU A 203 -7.69 -2.18 -6.24
CA LEU A 203 -8.85 -2.28 -7.13
C LEU A 203 -8.90 -3.68 -7.77
N PRO A 204 -8.98 -4.77 -7.00
CA PRO A 204 -8.87 -6.13 -7.53
C PRO A 204 -9.95 -6.49 -8.57
N ASP A 205 -11.11 -5.82 -8.51
CA ASP A 205 -12.25 -6.06 -9.41
C ASP A 205 -12.43 -5.01 -10.51
N GLU A 206 -11.66 -3.92 -10.46
CA GLU A 206 -11.79 -2.75 -11.34
C GLU A 206 -10.45 -2.39 -12.00
N LEU A 207 -9.64 -3.41 -12.26
CA LEU A 207 -8.34 -3.26 -12.92
C LEU A 207 -8.52 -2.64 -14.33
N PRO A 208 -7.66 -1.69 -14.73
CA PRO A 208 -7.64 -1.17 -16.09
C PRO A 208 -7.38 -2.25 -17.14
N GLU A 209 -7.77 -1.96 -18.39
CA GLU A 209 -7.60 -2.87 -19.54
C GLU A 209 -8.24 -4.26 -19.31
N PRO A 210 -9.57 -4.30 -19.03
CA PRO A 210 -10.24 -5.54 -18.64
C PRO A 210 -10.19 -6.59 -19.76
N LEU A 211 -9.89 -7.82 -19.37
CA LEU A 211 -9.99 -8.99 -20.23
C LEU A 211 -11.44 -9.46 -20.34
N PRO A 212 -11.85 -10.08 -21.46
CA PRO A 212 -13.18 -10.67 -21.57
C PRO A 212 -13.35 -11.78 -20.53
N ALA A 213 -14.61 -12.01 -20.14
CA ALA A 213 -14.97 -13.22 -19.41
C ALA A 213 -14.57 -14.47 -20.21
N ARG A 214 -14.42 -15.60 -19.52
CA ARG A 214 -14.17 -16.88 -20.18
C ARG A 214 -15.25 -17.19 -21.23
N ALA A 215 -14.84 -17.82 -22.33
CA ALA A 215 -15.74 -18.13 -23.43
C ALA A 215 -16.94 -19.00 -23.00
N ASP A 216 -16.74 -19.90 -22.04
CA ASP A 216 -17.76 -20.79 -21.46
C ASP A 216 -18.48 -20.20 -20.24
N HIS A 217 -18.20 -18.96 -19.85
CA HIS A 217 -18.82 -18.33 -18.67
C HIS A 217 -20.36 -18.27 -18.79
N ALA A 218 -20.88 -18.04 -20.00
CA ALA A 218 -22.32 -17.98 -20.25
C ALA A 218 -23.04 -19.30 -19.93
N ASP A 219 -22.38 -20.44 -20.13
CA ASP A 219 -22.97 -21.78 -19.95
C ASP A 219 -23.28 -22.07 -18.47
N TYR A 220 -22.52 -21.46 -17.56
CA TYR A 220 -22.62 -21.69 -16.12
C TYR A 220 -23.26 -20.54 -15.35
N ARG A 221 -23.36 -19.35 -15.96
CA ARG A 221 -23.80 -18.10 -15.31
C ARG A 221 -25.07 -18.27 -14.47
N ASN A 222 -26.12 -18.83 -15.08
CA ASN A 222 -27.42 -18.94 -14.41
C ASN A 222 -27.38 -19.90 -13.21
N ARG A 223 -26.65 -21.01 -13.33
CA ARG A 223 -26.52 -22.02 -12.25
C ARG A 223 -25.72 -21.47 -11.08
N LEU A 224 -24.61 -20.79 -11.37
CA LEU A 224 -23.78 -20.15 -10.36
C LEU A 224 -24.52 -18.99 -9.68
N ALA A 225 -25.26 -18.19 -10.43
CA ALA A 225 -26.06 -17.09 -9.89
C ALA A 225 -27.19 -17.58 -8.96
N ALA A 226 -27.86 -18.68 -9.30
CA ALA A 226 -28.87 -19.29 -8.46
C ALA A 226 -28.28 -19.75 -7.11
N LEU A 227 -27.19 -20.52 -7.14
CA LEU A 227 -26.50 -20.96 -5.91
C LEU A 227 -25.96 -19.78 -5.08
N ALA A 228 -25.44 -18.75 -5.73
CA ALA A 228 -24.96 -17.55 -5.05
C ALA A 228 -26.11 -16.82 -4.33
N ALA A 229 -27.30 -16.74 -4.95
CA ALA A 229 -28.49 -16.16 -4.34
C ALA A 229 -29.00 -16.97 -3.13
N GLU A 230 -28.73 -18.28 -3.10
CA GLU A 230 -28.98 -19.17 -1.96
C GLU A 230 -27.90 -19.07 -0.86
N GLY A 231 -26.90 -18.21 -1.03
CA GLY A 231 -25.85 -17.95 -0.05
C GLY A 231 -24.58 -18.79 -0.21
N ASN A 232 -24.42 -19.55 -1.30
CA ASN A 232 -23.19 -20.29 -1.56
C ASN A 232 -22.04 -19.34 -1.97
N ALA A 233 -21.10 -19.11 -1.06
CA ALA A 233 -20.01 -18.15 -1.27
C ALA A 233 -19.02 -18.64 -2.34
N LEU A 234 -18.85 -19.97 -2.47
CA LEU A 234 -18.00 -20.59 -3.49
C LEU A 234 -18.57 -20.37 -4.90
N ALA A 235 -19.89 -20.45 -5.07
CA ALA A 235 -20.56 -20.19 -6.34
C ALA A 235 -20.40 -18.73 -6.78
N ALA A 236 -20.56 -17.78 -5.84
CA ALA A 236 -20.35 -16.36 -6.09
C ALA A 236 -18.90 -16.06 -6.52
N LEU A 237 -17.92 -16.62 -5.79
CA LEU A 237 -16.50 -16.45 -6.14
C LEU A 237 -16.17 -17.10 -7.48
N LEU A 238 -16.67 -18.31 -7.76
CA LEU A 238 -16.43 -18.97 -9.05
C LEU A 238 -17.04 -18.18 -10.21
N ALA A 239 -18.27 -17.66 -10.06
CA ALA A 239 -18.87 -16.79 -11.07
C ALA A 239 -18.00 -15.56 -11.37
N LYS A 240 -17.47 -14.91 -10.32
CA LYS A 240 -16.54 -13.79 -10.44
C LYS A 240 -15.25 -14.19 -11.15
N LEU A 241 -14.67 -15.35 -10.81
CA LEU A 241 -13.43 -15.87 -11.42
C LEU A 241 -13.58 -16.16 -12.91
N LEU A 242 -14.75 -16.64 -13.35
CA LEU A 242 -15.06 -16.88 -14.76
C LEU A 242 -15.42 -15.59 -15.52
N GLY A 243 -15.87 -14.56 -14.81
CA GLY A 243 -16.19 -13.23 -15.33
C GLY A 243 -14.96 -12.39 -15.71
N SER A 244 -15.22 -11.24 -16.34
CA SER A 244 -14.18 -10.30 -16.78
C SER A 244 -13.28 -9.80 -15.63
N PRO A 245 -13.79 -9.39 -14.46
CA PRO A 245 -12.95 -8.98 -13.33
C PRO A 245 -11.98 -10.08 -12.89
N GLY A 246 -12.49 -11.30 -12.71
CA GLY A 246 -11.67 -12.45 -12.30
C GLY A 246 -10.61 -12.83 -13.31
N GLN A 247 -10.94 -12.84 -14.60
CA GLN A 247 -9.95 -13.11 -15.65
C GLN A 247 -8.88 -12.02 -15.74
N THR A 248 -9.25 -10.77 -15.50
CA THR A 248 -8.31 -9.64 -15.46
C THR A 248 -7.39 -9.76 -14.25
N PHE A 249 -7.93 -10.00 -13.05
CA PHE A 249 -7.14 -10.21 -11.83
C PHE A 249 -6.12 -11.33 -12.01
N LEU A 250 -6.56 -12.51 -12.46
CA LEU A 250 -5.70 -13.67 -12.68
C LEU A 250 -4.58 -13.36 -13.69
N ALA A 251 -4.88 -12.59 -14.74
CA ALA A 251 -3.87 -12.25 -15.73
C ALA A 251 -2.83 -11.26 -15.22
N VAL A 252 -3.27 -10.25 -14.48
CA VAL A 252 -2.41 -9.20 -13.96
C VAL A 252 -1.51 -9.74 -12.84
N SER A 253 -2.02 -10.60 -11.95
CA SER A 253 -1.22 -11.20 -10.87
C SER A 253 -0.29 -12.32 -11.34
N GLU A 254 -0.57 -12.97 -12.47
CA GLU A 254 0.32 -13.99 -13.04
C GLU A 254 1.70 -13.44 -13.41
N THR A 255 1.78 -12.22 -13.97
CA THR A 255 3.06 -11.67 -14.44
C THR A 255 4.08 -11.45 -13.31
N PRO A 256 3.72 -10.82 -12.17
CA PRO A 256 4.61 -10.72 -11.01
C PRO A 256 4.97 -12.06 -10.36
N LEU A 257 4.10 -13.09 -10.43
CA LEU A 257 4.44 -14.44 -9.98
C LEU A 257 5.49 -15.10 -10.89
N GLN A 258 5.40 -14.89 -12.20
CA GLN A 258 6.39 -15.38 -13.16
C GLN A 258 7.73 -14.65 -13.05
N HIS A 259 7.70 -13.35 -12.72
CA HIS A 259 8.86 -12.47 -12.69
C HIS A 259 8.93 -11.71 -11.35
N PRO A 260 9.16 -12.42 -10.23
CA PRO A 260 9.25 -11.82 -8.91
C PRO A 260 10.46 -10.89 -8.79
N VAL A 261 10.29 -9.75 -8.13
CA VAL A 261 11.35 -8.75 -7.95
C VAL A 261 12.21 -9.10 -6.74
N ASP A 262 11.60 -9.18 -5.56
CA ASP A 262 12.27 -9.48 -4.31
C ASP A 262 11.34 -10.26 -3.35
N LYS A 263 11.86 -10.64 -2.19
CA LYS A 263 11.11 -11.45 -1.22
C LYS A 263 9.91 -10.72 -0.60
N TYR A 264 9.98 -9.40 -0.43
CA TYR A 264 8.93 -8.64 0.26
C TYR A 264 7.72 -8.42 -0.66
N THR A 265 8.00 -8.07 -1.91
CA THR A 265 6.98 -7.92 -2.96
C THR A 265 6.27 -9.24 -3.26
N VAL A 266 7.01 -10.37 -3.25
CA VAL A 266 6.41 -11.71 -3.39
C VAL A 266 5.52 -12.03 -2.20
N ALA A 267 5.99 -11.86 -0.96
CA ALA A 267 5.18 -12.11 0.23
C ALA A 267 3.87 -11.29 0.17
N LYS A 268 3.97 -10.01 -0.16
CA LYS A 268 2.83 -9.11 -0.33
C LYS A 268 1.85 -9.60 -1.40
N LEU A 269 2.35 -10.01 -2.57
CA LEU A 269 1.53 -10.54 -3.65
C LEU A 269 0.80 -11.82 -3.24
N MET A 270 1.46 -12.71 -2.51
CA MET A 270 0.86 -13.96 -2.03
C MET A 270 -0.32 -13.66 -1.10
N ASP A 271 -0.18 -12.68 -0.20
CA ASP A 271 -1.28 -12.24 0.67
C ASP A 271 -2.42 -11.58 -0.09
N ILE A 272 -2.13 -10.76 -1.11
CA ILE A 272 -3.15 -10.13 -1.96
C ILE A 272 -3.98 -11.22 -2.66
N ILE A 273 -3.33 -12.24 -3.23
CA ILE A 273 -4.01 -13.38 -3.85
C ILE A 273 -4.84 -14.13 -2.81
N GLY A 274 -4.26 -14.46 -1.65
CA GLY A 274 -4.99 -15.11 -0.56
C GLY A 274 -6.26 -14.36 -0.15
N ASN A 275 -6.15 -13.04 0.02
CA ASN A 275 -7.27 -12.17 0.37
C ASN A 275 -8.36 -12.16 -0.72
N TYR A 276 -7.98 -12.17 -1.99
CA TYR A 276 -8.92 -12.24 -3.12
C TYR A 276 -9.70 -13.57 -3.14
N PHE A 277 -9.05 -14.68 -2.78
CA PHE A 277 -9.66 -16.01 -2.70
C PHE A 277 -10.24 -16.35 -1.32
N ARG A 278 -10.21 -15.42 -0.36
CA ARG A 278 -10.61 -15.68 1.03
C ARG A 278 -12.00 -16.30 1.22
N PRO A 279 -13.05 -15.96 0.43
CA PRO A 279 -14.34 -16.65 0.53
C PRO A 279 -14.22 -18.18 0.36
N ALA A 280 -13.28 -18.64 -0.46
CA ALA A 280 -13.02 -20.06 -0.67
C ALA A 280 -12.22 -20.73 0.47
N LEU A 281 -11.59 -19.99 1.36
CA LEU A 281 -10.88 -20.58 2.51
C LEU A 281 -11.89 -21.05 3.58
N GLY A 282 -12.98 -20.28 3.75
CA GLY A 282 -13.96 -20.51 4.81
C GLY A 282 -13.35 -20.34 6.20
N GLY A 283 -13.67 -21.24 7.12
CA GLY A 283 -13.10 -21.25 8.49
C GLY A 283 -11.73 -21.92 8.63
N GLN A 284 -11.07 -22.29 7.53
CA GLN A 284 -9.79 -22.98 7.57
C GLN A 284 -8.61 -22.02 7.80
N THR A 285 -7.54 -22.54 8.37
CA THR A 285 -6.25 -21.83 8.40
C THR A 285 -5.54 -22.01 7.05
N PRO A 286 -4.93 -20.95 6.47
CA PRO A 286 -4.09 -21.10 5.28
C PRO A 286 -3.01 -22.16 5.46
N ALA A 287 -2.77 -22.96 4.43
CA ALA A 287 -1.74 -23.99 4.48
C ALA A 287 -0.35 -23.35 4.46
N ARG A 288 0.63 -24.01 5.06
CA ARG A 288 2.05 -23.59 5.00
C ARG A 288 2.84 -24.25 3.87
N GLU A 289 2.25 -25.27 3.25
CA GLU A 289 2.84 -26.01 2.14
C GLU A 289 1.81 -26.16 1.02
N ILE A 290 2.27 -25.96 -0.22
CA ILE A 290 1.38 -26.01 -1.39
C ILE A 290 0.79 -27.41 -1.62
N GLY A 291 1.53 -28.47 -1.27
CA GLY A 291 1.02 -29.84 -1.33
C GLY A 291 -0.16 -30.07 -0.37
N ALA A 292 -0.10 -29.50 0.84
CA ALA A 292 -1.18 -29.57 1.80
C ALA A 292 -2.41 -28.77 1.35
N ALA A 293 -2.22 -27.61 0.71
CA ALA A 293 -3.31 -26.85 0.11
C ALA A 293 -4.06 -27.66 -0.97
N ILE A 294 -3.32 -28.30 -1.88
CA ILE A 294 -3.89 -29.14 -2.95
C ILE A 294 -4.65 -30.34 -2.36
N ALA A 295 -4.03 -31.05 -1.41
CA ALA A 295 -4.67 -32.19 -0.76
C ALA A 295 -5.92 -31.78 0.05
N GLY A 296 -5.87 -30.62 0.71
CA GLY A 296 -6.99 -30.04 1.43
C GLY A 296 -8.17 -29.69 0.52
N ALA A 297 -7.90 -29.10 -0.65
CA ALA A 297 -8.91 -28.82 -1.65
C ALA A 297 -9.62 -30.09 -2.14
N GLU A 298 -8.86 -31.14 -2.49
CA GLU A 298 -9.45 -32.42 -2.93
C GLU A 298 -10.28 -33.08 -1.83
N LYS A 299 -9.80 -33.06 -0.58
CA LYS A 299 -10.54 -33.57 0.57
C LYS A 299 -11.86 -32.83 0.76
N ARG A 300 -11.85 -31.51 0.59
CA ARG A 300 -13.04 -30.67 0.78
C ARG A 300 -14.08 -30.93 -0.30
N ILE A 301 -13.66 -31.08 -1.55
CA ILE A 301 -14.55 -31.45 -2.65
C ILE A 301 -15.18 -32.84 -2.44
N ALA A 302 -14.45 -33.77 -1.81
CA ALA A 302 -14.95 -35.10 -1.49
C ALA A 302 -15.82 -35.15 -0.22
N ALA A 303 -15.87 -34.07 0.57
CA ALA A 303 -16.58 -34.05 1.85
C ALA A 303 -18.07 -33.78 1.66
N PRO A 304 -18.96 -34.68 2.13
CA PRO A 304 -20.40 -34.44 2.08
C PRO A 304 -20.79 -33.27 3.01
N GLY A 305 -21.71 -32.41 2.54
CA GLY A 305 -22.24 -31.28 3.31
C GLY A 305 -21.40 -30.00 3.28
N ASP A 306 -20.25 -29.99 2.61
CA ASP A 306 -19.52 -28.75 2.31
C ASP A 306 -20.22 -27.95 1.19
N GLU A 307 -20.08 -26.63 1.18
CA GLU A 307 -20.62 -25.77 0.11
C GLU A 307 -20.13 -26.18 -1.29
N SER A 308 -18.96 -26.81 -1.39
CA SER A 308 -18.40 -27.32 -2.64
C SER A 308 -19.17 -28.52 -3.20
N ALA A 309 -19.90 -29.27 -2.37
CA ALA A 309 -20.71 -30.41 -2.82
C ALA A 309 -21.89 -29.95 -3.69
N ALA A 310 -22.67 -28.96 -3.22
CA ALA A 310 -23.78 -28.38 -3.97
C ALA A 310 -23.28 -27.71 -5.27
N LEU A 311 -22.13 -27.05 -5.21
CA LEU A 311 -21.50 -26.44 -6.37
C LEU A 311 -21.07 -27.50 -7.40
N LEU A 312 -20.43 -28.59 -6.96
CA LEU A 312 -20.01 -29.67 -7.84
C LEU A 312 -21.20 -30.39 -8.49
N GLU A 313 -22.31 -30.55 -7.77
CA GLU A 313 -23.54 -31.13 -8.30
C GLU A 313 -24.15 -30.26 -9.43
N ALA A 314 -24.17 -28.94 -9.25
CA ALA A 314 -24.74 -28.02 -10.24
C ALA A 314 -23.85 -27.85 -11.48
N VAL A 315 -22.52 -27.87 -11.31
CA VAL A 315 -21.53 -27.64 -12.37
C VAL A 315 -20.38 -28.67 -12.35
N PRO A 316 -20.65 -29.97 -12.56
CA PRO A 316 -19.65 -31.03 -12.43
C PRO A 316 -18.48 -30.88 -13.42
N ALA A 317 -18.74 -30.25 -14.58
CA ALA A 317 -17.72 -29.94 -15.58
C ALA A 317 -16.63 -28.98 -15.08
N LEU A 318 -16.90 -28.22 -14.01
CA LEU A 318 -15.98 -27.25 -13.41
C LEU A 318 -15.25 -27.80 -12.16
N ARG A 319 -15.20 -29.12 -11.96
CA ARG A 319 -14.48 -29.74 -10.83
C ARG A 319 -13.05 -29.20 -10.69
N GLY A 320 -12.32 -29.10 -11.81
CA GLY A 320 -10.95 -28.61 -11.83
C GLY A 320 -10.84 -27.16 -11.35
N GLU A 321 -11.72 -26.29 -11.83
CA GLU A 321 -11.79 -24.89 -11.42
C GLU A 321 -12.16 -24.73 -9.95
N ILE A 322 -13.07 -25.57 -9.44
CA ILE A 322 -13.41 -25.59 -8.01
C ILE A 322 -12.18 -25.97 -7.18
N ALA A 323 -11.43 -27.01 -7.58
CA ALA A 323 -10.21 -27.42 -6.90
C ALA A 323 -9.12 -26.34 -6.95
N ALA A 324 -8.95 -25.69 -8.10
CA ALA A 324 -8.01 -24.58 -8.28
C ALA A 324 -8.35 -23.39 -7.39
N MET A 325 -9.63 -22.99 -7.35
CA MET A 325 -10.13 -21.92 -6.49
C MET A 325 -9.88 -22.22 -5.00
N LEU A 326 -10.23 -23.43 -4.55
CA LEU A 326 -10.01 -23.86 -3.16
C LEU A 326 -8.52 -23.90 -2.80
N THR A 327 -7.67 -24.39 -3.71
CA THR A 327 -6.21 -24.41 -3.52
C THR A 327 -5.65 -22.99 -3.38
N LEU A 328 -6.05 -22.07 -4.26
CA LEU A 328 -5.59 -20.68 -4.26
C LEU A 328 -6.04 -19.91 -3.02
N ALA A 329 -7.12 -20.34 -2.35
CA ALA A 329 -7.55 -19.75 -1.09
C ALA A 329 -6.55 -19.93 0.06
N HIS A 330 -5.64 -20.89 -0.03
CA HIS A 330 -4.54 -21.07 0.93
C HIS A 330 -3.31 -20.23 0.61
N THR A 331 -3.32 -19.41 -0.46
CA THR A 331 -2.18 -18.56 -0.82
C THR A 331 -1.95 -17.50 0.26
N GLY A 332 -0.70 -17.29 0.63
CA GLY A 332 -0.28 -16.25 1.58
C GLY A 332 1.23 -16.29 1.77
N GLU A 333 1.78 -15.32 2.49
CA GLU A 333 3.21 -15.23 2.80
C GLU A 333 3.76 -16.55 3.34
N ALA A 334 2.98 -17.23 4.20
CA ALA A 334 3.37 -18.46 4.87
C ALA A 334 3.82 -19.59 3.92
N LEU A 335 3.30 -19.62 2.68
CA LEU A 335 3.72 -20.62 1.67
C LEU A 335 5.15 -20.41 1.17
N VAL A 336 5.63 -19.16 1.18
CA VAL A 336 6.95 -18.80 0.66
C VAL A 336 7.95 -18.52 1.76
N THR A 337 7.52 -18.25 3.00
CA THR A 337 8.37 -17.97 4.17
C THR A 337 9.55 -18.94 4.31
N PRO A 338 9.37 -20.28 4.25
CA PRO A 338 10.49 -21.22 4.43
C PRO A 338 11.63 -21.02 3.41
N ILE A 339 11.29 -20.57 2.19
CA ILE A 339 12.23 -20.35 1.10
C ILE A 339 12.86 -18.95 1.20
N ILE A 340 12.03 -17.93 1.43
CA ILE A 340 12.50 -16.53 1.41
C ILE A 340 13.23 -16.11 2.69
N ALA A 341 12.92 -16.73 3.84
CA ALA A 341 13.63 -16.46 5.09
C ALA A 341 15.11 -16.90 5.02
N ALA A 342 15.37 -17.99 4.28
CA ALA A 342 16.72 -18.53 4.08
C ALA A 342 17.42 -17.99 2.82
N SER A 343 16.90 -16.94 2.18
CA SER A 343 17.38 -16.47 0.88
C SER A 343 17.46 -14.96 0.77
N THR A 344 18.57 -14.46 0.23
CA THR A 344 18.74 -13.06 -0.19
C THR A 344 18.57 -12.89 -1.70
N ALA A 345 18.17 -13.95 -2.41
CA ALA A 345 17.98 -13.93 -3.86
C ALA A 345 16.89 -12.93 -4.28
N SER A 346 17.08 -12.32 -5.45
CA SER A 346 16.13 -11.47 -6.16
C SER A 346 15.97 -11.94 -7.62
N GLY A 347 14.96 -11.42 -8.32
CA GLY A 347 14.75 -11.66 -9.75
C GLY A 347 14.67 -13.14 -10.14
N THR A 348 15.36 -13.49 -11.23
CA THR A 348 15.38 -14.85 -11.79
C THR A 348 15.86 -15.92 -10.80
N LEU A 349 16.83 -15.59 -9.94
CA LEU A 349 17.32 -16.54 -8.94
C LEU A 349 16.26 -16.82 -7.88
N LEU A 350 15.55 -15.78 -7.44
CA LEU A 350 14.41 -15.92 -6.53
C LEU A 350 13.30 -16.76 -7.17
N ARG A 351 12.96 -16.49 -8.44
CA ARG A 351 11.96 -17.28 -9.20
C ARG A 351 12.27 -18.76 -9.23
N ARG A 352 13.54 -19.14 -9.48
CA ARG A 352 13.99 -20.54 -9.49
C ARG A 352 13.88 -21.18 -8.11
N LYS A 353 14.22 -20.44 -7.04
CA LYS A 353 14.08 -20.95 -5.67
C LYS A 353 12.62 -21.15 -5.27
N LEU A 354 11.73 -20.29 -5.74
CA LEU A 354 10.30 -20.33 -5.46
C LEU A 354 9.52 -21.27 -6.40
N GLU A 355 10.15 -21.86 -7.41
CA GLU A 355 9.53 -22.79 -8.36
C GLU A 355 8.68 -23.89 -7.70
N PRO A 356 9.13 -24.55 -6.60
CA PRO A 356 8.32 -25.58 -5.93
C PRO A 356 6.96 -25.10 -5.42
N VAL A 357 6.79 -23.79 -5.20
CA VAL A 357 5.55 -23.17 -4.72
C VAL A 357 4.82 -22.46 -5.85
N LEU A 358 5.54 -21.68 -6.67
CA LEU A 358 4.93 -20.86 -7.71
C LEU A 358 4.42 -21.67 -8.90
N ASP A 359 5.11 -22.75 -9.29
CA ASP A 359 4.66 -23.55 -10.43
C ASP A 359 3.33 -24.27 -10.16
N PRO A 360 3.13 -24.93 -9.00
CA PRO A 360 1.81 -25.47 -8.66
C PRO A 360 0.70 -24.42 -8.57
N LEU A 361 1.01 -23.20 -8.09
CA LEU A 361 0.04 -22.09 -8.07
C LEU A 361 -0.31 -21.62 -9.48
N LEU A 362 0.69 -21.43 -10.34
CA LEU A 362 0.49 -21.03 -11.74
C LEU A 362 -0.27 -22.10 -12.56
N LYS A 363 -0.18 -23.38 -12.17
CA LYS A 363 -1.06 -24.42 -12.74
C LYS A 363 -2.53 -24.21 -12.36
N GLN A 364 -2.82 -23.77 -11.13
CA GLN A 364 -4.20 -23.44 -10.74
C GLN A 364 -4.74 -22.23 -11.52
N TYR A 365 -3.88 -21.24 -11.77
CA TYR A 365 -4.20 -20.10 -12.66
C TYR A 365 -4.55 -20.58 -14.06
N ALA A 366 -3.73 -21.46 -14.64
CA ALA A 366 -3.96 -22.00 -15.98
C ALA A 366 -5.31 -22.74 -16.09
N VAL A 367 -5.70 -23.50 -15.05
CA VAL A 367 -7.02 -24.13 -14.96
C VAL A 367 -8.14 -23.09 -14.94
N LEU A 368 -8.06 -22.09 -14.06
CA LEU A 368 -9.09 -21.04 -13.96
C LEU A 368 -9.19 -20.16 -15.21
N ARG A 369 -8.10 -19.97 -15.95
CA ARG A 369 -8.05 -19.17 -17.18
C ARG A 369 -8.29 -19.98 -18.47
N LYS A 370 -8.30 -21.31 -18.40
CA LYS A 370 -8.25 -22.20 -19.59
C LYS A 370 -7.09 -21.88 -20.53
N THR A 371 -5.92 -21.64 -19.96
CA THR A 371 -4.68 -21.38 -20.72
C THR A 371 -3.70 -22.56 -20.56
N ALA A 372 -2.76 -22.69 -21.48
CA ALA A 372 -1.65 -23.63 -21.31
C ALA A 372 -0.68 -23.09 -20.24
N HIS A 373 -0.32 -23.93 -19.26
CA HIS A 373 0.74 -23.58 -18.32
C HIS A 373 2.10 -23.73 -19.00
N ALA A 374 2.80 -22.61 -19.23
CA ALA A 374 4.19 -22.64 -19.65
C ALA A 374 5.07 -22.87 -18.41
N THR A 375 5.72 -24.03 -18.31
CA THR A 375 6.70 -24.29 -17.25
C THR A 375 7.87 -23.32 -17.38
N GLY A 376 8.21 -22.65 -16.28
CA GLY A 376 9.23 -21.61 -16.23
C GLY A 376 10.64 -22.18 -16.31
N GLY A 377 11.02 -22.76 -17.46
CA GLY A 377 12.36 -23.36 -17.63
C GLY A 377 12.87 -23.48 -19.07
N GLY A 378 12.05 -23.23 -20.10
CA GLY A 378 12.48 -23.30 -21.49
C GLY A 378 12.80 -21.92 -22.08
N ARG A 379 14.08 -21.65 -22.38
CA ARG A 379 14.45 -20.61 -23.35
C ARG A 379 13.80 -20.95 -24.70
N ALA A 380 12.59 -20.45 -24.95
CA ALA A 380 12.05 -20.38 -26.29
C ALA A 380 12.76 -19.22 -27.01
N SER A 381 13.83 -19.55 -27.72
CA SER A 381 14.43 -18.69 -28.74
C SER A 381 13.34 -18.30 -29.75
N ARG A 382 12.70 -17.15 -29.54
CA ARG A 382 11.94 -16.48 -30.59
C ARG A 382 12.96 -15.98 -31.61
N ARG A 383 13.32 -16.83 -32.57
CA ARG A 383 13.90 -16.37 -33.84
C ARG A 383 12.87 -15.45 -34.49
N ILE A 384 13.20 -14.16 -34.52
CA ILE A 384 12.52 -13.18 -35.35
C ILE A 384 12.78 -13.59 -36.81
N PRO A 385 11.75 -13.80 -37.65
CA PRO A 385 11.98 -13.95 -39.07
C PRO A 385 12.41 -12.59 -39.61
N ALA A 386 13.60 -12.53 -40.20
CA ALA A 386 14.06 -11.37 -40.94
C ALA A 386 13.05 -11.06 -42.06
N ARG A 387 12.62 -9.80 -42.13
CA ARG A 387 12.14 -9.16 -43.36
C ARG A 387 12.94 -7.91 -43.58
#